data_AF-A0A126R6D9-F1
#
_entry.id   AF-A0A126R6D9-F1
#
_cell.length_a   1.000
_cell.length_b   1.000
_cell.length_c   1.000
_cell.angle_alpha   90.00
_cell.angle_beta   90.00
_cell.angle_gamma   90.00
#
_symmetry.space_group_name_H-M   'P 1'
#
loop_
_entity.id
_entity.type
_entity.pdbx_description
1 polymer ?
#
loop_
_entity_poly.entity_id
_entity_poly.type
_entity_poly.pdbx_seq_one_letter_code
_entity_poly.pdbx_strand_id
1 'polypeptide(L)'
;MRPVSSLATGKSFDPALRGYIIHYHMGEANHCPSCGRSQWLVGRIMAECAYCETALPLENNRGVGACARFVQTDAAVQPVGRSGPLTA
;
A
#
# COMPACT_ATOMS: atom_id res chain seq x y z
N MET A 1 22.57 -25.18 7.09
CA MET A 1 22.17 -23.80 6.72
C MET A 1 22.03 -22.99 8.00
N ARG A 2 22.82 -21.93 8.16
CA ARG A 2 22.78 -21.07 9.37
C ARG A 2 21.71 -20.00 9.15
N PRO A 3 20.69 -19.85 10.02
CA PRO A 3 19.80 -18.70 9.94
C PRO A 3 20.58 -17.46 10.40
N VAL A 4 20.70 -16.51 9.49
CA VAL A 4 21.29 -15.20 9.74
C VAL A 4 20.20 -14.25 10.25
N SER A 5 20.54 -13.54 11.31
CA SER A 5 19.91 -12.31 11.79
C SER A 5 18.55 -12.39 12.48
N SER A 6 18.63 -12.67 13.78
CA SER A 6 17.95 -11.83 14.77
C SER A 6 18.45 -10.39 14.62
N LEU A 7 17.54 -9.42 14.42
CA LEU A 7 17.64 -7.99 14.78
C LEU A 7 16.41 -7.21 14.25
N ALA A 8 15.24 -7.44 14.85
CA ALA A 8 14.16 -6.45 14.94
C ALA A 8 13.16 -6.90 16.01
N THR A 9 13.13 -6.19 17.15
CA THR A 9 12.00 -6.25 18.09
C THR A 9 10.80 -5.59 17.41
N GLY A 10 10.13 -6.36 16.57
CA GLY A 10 8.92 -5.99 15.86
C GLY A 10 8.20 -7.30 15.57
N LYS A 11 6.97 -7.41 16.08
CA LYS A 11 6.02 -8.52 15.91
C LYS A 11 6.36 -9.35 14.66
N SER A 12 6.73 -10.62 14.85
CA SER A 12 7.09 -11.55 13.78
C SER A 12 6.18 -11.36 12.56
N PHE A 13 6.77 -11.24 11.37
CA PHE A 13 6.03 -11.11 10.13
C PHE A 13 5.22 -12.38 9.91
N ASP A 14 3.93 -12.34 10.27
CA ASP A 14 2.98 -13.43 10.04
C ASP A 14 2.31 -13.21 8.67
N PRO A 15 2.67 -14.00 7.64
CA PRO A 15 2.14 -13.83 6.30
C PRO A 15 0.66 -14.21 6.19
N ALA A 16 0.14 -15.06 7.10
CA ALA A 16 -1.25 -15.49 7.09
C ALA A 16 -2.19 -14.38 7.59
N LEU A 17 -1.73 -13.55 8.54
CA LEU A 17 -2.51 -12.46 9.12
C LEU A 17 -2.42 -11.15 8.32
N ARG A 18 -1.32 -10.91 7.59
CA ARG A 18 -1.15 -9.68 6.78
C ARG A 18 -1.36 -9.86 5.27
N GLY A 19 -1.29 -11.10 4.77
CA GLY A 19 -1.23 -11.36 3.34
C GLY A 19 0.17 -11.10 2.76
N TYR A 20 0.44 -11.71 1.60
CA TYR A 20 1.67 -11.50 0.85
C TYR A 20 1.55 -10.25 -0.02
N ILE A 21 2.48 -9.31 0.14
CA ILE A 21 2.53 -8.07 -0.66
C ILE A 21 3.71 -8.19 -1.62
N ILE A 22 3.44 -8.06 -2.91
CA ILE A 22 4.45 -8.05 -3.97
C ILE A 22 4.88 -6.59 -4.18
N HIS A 23 6.18 -6.34 -4.10
CA HIS A 23 6.76 -5.02 -4.33
C HIS A 23 7.48 -5.00 -5.68
N TYR A 24 7.50 -3.83 -6.31
CA TYR A 24 8.33 -3.59 -7.48
C TYR A 24 9.75 -3.22 -7.03
N HIS A 25 10.75 -3.95 -7.53
CA HIS A 25 12.16 -3.77 -7.20
C HIS A 25 12.88 -2.96 -8.28
N MET A 26 13.53 -1.86 -7.90
CA MET A 26 14.22 -1.03 -8.89
C MET A 26 15.53 -1.70 -9.35
N GLY A 27 15.68 -1.86 -10.66
CA GLY A 27 16.88 -2.46 -11.25
C GLY A 27 16.83 -3.98 -11.40
N GLU A 28 15.73 -4.63 -10.99
CA GLU A 28 15.48 -6.06 -11.23
C GLU A 28 14.45 -6.28 -12.35
N ALA A 29 14.49 -7.47 -12.97
CA ALA A 29 13.47 -7.91 -13.92
C ALA A 29 12.17 -8.26 -13.18
N ASN A 30 11.24 -7.30 -13.11
CA ASN A 30 9.94 -7.49 -12.47
C ASN A 30 8.89 -7.99 -13.47
N HIS A 31 8.23 -9.10 -13.15
CA HIS A 31 7.08 -9.62 -13.90
C HIS A 31 5.77 -9.26 -13.21
N CYS A 32 4.78 -8.85 -13.99
CA CYS A 32 3.45 -8.55 -13.49
C CYS A 32 2.80 -9.83 -12.97
N PRO A 33 2.34 -9.88 -11.70
CA PRO A 33 1.70 -11.07 -11.14
C PRO A 33 0.34 -11.37 -11.75
N SER A 34 -0.28 -10.40 -12.43
CA SER A 34 -1.59 -10.58 -13.08
C SER A 34 -1.47 -11.10 -14.52
N CYS A 35 -0.54 -10.57 -15.33
CA CYS A 35 -0.44 -10.91 -16.76
C CYS A 35 0.93 -11.46 -17.21
N GLY A 36 1.92 -11.54 -16.33
CA GLY A 36 3.27 -12.07 -16.60
C GLY A 36 4.22 -11.14 -17.37
N ARG A 37 3.73 -10.00 -17.87
CA ARG A 37 4.53 -9.05 -18.67
C ARG A 37 5.43 -8.17 -17.79
N SER A 38 6.47 -7.59 -18.39
CA SER A 38 7.52 -6.86 -17.65
C SER A 38 7.63 -5.37 -18.01
N GLN A 39 6.67 -4.80 -18.74
CA GLN A 39 6.62 -3.34 -18.94
C GLN A 39 5.86 -2.66 -17.81
N TRP A 40 6.46 -1.58 -17.30
CA TRP A 40 5.97 -0.84 -16.15
C TRP A 40 6.04 0.67 -16.40
N LEU A 41 5.00 1.37 -15.99
CA LEU A 41 4.97 2.82 -15.79
C LEU A 41 5.35 3.09 -14.33
N VAL A 42 6.61 3.46 -14.10
CA VAL A 42 7.17 3.62 -12.75
C VAL A 42 6.93 5.04 -12.26
N GLY A 43 6.08 5.20 -11.25
CA GLY A 43 5.81 6.46 -10.57
C GLY A 43 6.74 6.71 -9.38
N ARG A 44 6.35 7.63 -8.49
CA ARG A 44 7.12 7.93 -7.25
C ARG A 44 6.86 6.95 -6.11
N ILE A 45 5.70 6.29 -6.13
CA ILE A 45 5.19 5.46 -5.01
C ILE A 45 4.82 4.06 -5.49
N MET A 46 4.32 3.95 -6.72
CA MET A 46 3.83 2.71 -7.32
C MET A 46 4.45 2.51 -8.72
N ALA A 47 4.50 1.27 -9.18
CA ALA A 47 4.72 0.89 -10.57
C ALA A 47 3.45 0.23 -11.12
N GLU A 48 2.94 0.74 -12.25
CA GLU A 48 1.75 0.21 -12.90
C GLU A 48 2.12 -0.60 -14.14
N CYS A 49 1.52 -1.77 -14.32
CA CYS A 49 1.76 -2.58 -15.50
C CYS A 49 1.13 -1.91 -16.73
N ALA A 50 1.94 -1.68 -17.78
CA ALA A 50 1.50 -0.99 -18.99
C ALA A 50 0.48 -1.78 -19.86
N TYR A 51 0.07 -2.97 -19.42
CA TYR A 51 -0.80 -3.88 -20.18
C TYR A 51 -2.13 -4.21 -19.49
N CYS A 52 -2.11 -4.40 -18.18
CA CYS A 52 -3.28 -4.81 -17.41
C CYS A 52 -3.53 -3.91 -16.18
N GLU A 53 -2.84 -2.77 -16.10
CA GLU A 53 -3.07 -1.72 -15.10
C GLU A 53 -2.87 -2.19 -13.65
N THR A 54 -2.27 -3.37 -13.46
CA THR A 54 -1.93 -3.88 -12.13
C THR A 54 -0.84 -3.01 -11.52
N ALA A 55 -1.16 -2.37 -10.39
CA ALA A 55 -0.25 -1.48 -9.67
C ALA A 55 0.41 -2.18 -8.47
N LEU A 56 1.74 -2.10 -8.38
CA LEU A 56 2.53 -2.60 -7.27
C LEU A 56 3.24 -1.44 -6.54
N PRO A 57 3.36 -1.49 -5.20
CA PRO A 57 4.15 -0.52 -4.45
C PRO A 57 5.65 -0.69 -4.72
N LEU A 58 6.39 0.42 -4.76
CA LEU A 58 7.85 0.38 -4.88
C LEU A 58 8.49 -0.14 -3.60
N GLU A 59 9.57 -0.92 -3.70
CA GLU A 59 10.28 -1.48 -2.53
C GLU A 59 10.76 -0.41 -1.55
N ASN A 60 11.20 0.74 -2.06
CA ASN A 60 11.76 1.81 -1.25
C ASN A 60 10.67 2.71 -0.64
N ASN A 61 9.40 2.48 -0.98
CA ASN A 61 8.30 3.21 -0.40
C ASN A 61 7.97 2.65 0.99
N ARG A 62 8.49 3.29 2.04
CA ARG A 62 8.27 2.89 3.45
C ARG A 62 7.16 3.67 4.15
N GLY A 63 6.42 4.52 3.43
CA GLY A 63 5.41 5.43 3.96
C GLY A 63 4.01 5.20 3.40
N VAL A 64 3.32 6.27 3.03
CA VAL A 64 2.00 6.21 2.39
C VAL A 64 2.10 5.39 1.09
N GLY A 65 1.24 4.38 0.94
CA GLY A 65 1.24 3.49 -0.23
C GLY A 65 2.25 2.34 -0.17
N ALA A 66 2.91 2.09 0.96
CA ALA A 66 3.84 0.96 1.12
C ALA A 66 3.12 -0.40 1.10
N CYS A 67 1.83 -0.40 1.43
CA CYS A 67 0.93 -1.52 1.31
C CYS A 67 -0.40 -1.02 0.74
N ALA A 68 -1.10 -1.90 0.00
CA ALA A 68 -2.48 -1.64 -0.37
C ALA A 68 -3.30 -1.52 0.92
N ARG A 69 -3.77 -0.31 1.22
CA ARG A 69 -4.59 -0.02 2.40
C ARG A 69 -5.91 0.54 1.92
N PHE A 70 -7.00 -0.09 2.35
CA PHE A 70 -8.32 0.48 2.21
C PHE A 70 -8.36 1.79 3.01
N VAL A 71 -8.37 2.94 2.33
CA VAL A 71 -8.64 4.24 2.96
C VAL A 71 -10.16 4.39 3.00
N GLN A 72 -10.73 4.34 4.20
CA GLN A 72 -12.10 4.78 4.40
C GLN A 72 -12.09 6.31 4.37
N THR A 73 -12.50 6.89 3.25
CA THR A 73 -12.81 8.32 3.18
C THR A 73 -14.07 8.55 4.02
N ASP A 74 -13.88 9.01 5.26
CA ASP A 74 -14.97 9.57 6.04
C ASP A 74 -15.50 10.82 5.31
N ALA A 75 -16.62 10.65 4.61
CA ALA A 75 -17.35 11.71 3.96
C ALA A 75 -18.33 12.39 4.94
N ALA A 76 -17.98 12.51 6.23
CA ALA A 76 -18.81 13.24 7.19
C ALA A 76 -18.53 14.75 7.12
N VAL A 77 -19.05 15.40 6.08
CA VAL A 77 -19.34 16.83 6.15
C VAL A 77 -20.44 17.02 7.20
N GLN A 78 -20.09 17.57 8.37
CA GLN A 78 -21.08 17.92 9.38
C GLN A 78 -21.86 19.16 8.90
N PRO A 79 -23.20 19.15 8.83
CA PRO A 79 -23.94 20.37 8.53
C PRO A 79 -23.80 21.35 9.69
N VAL A 80 -23.19 22.50 9.43
CA VAL A 80 -23.24 23.66 10.32
C VAL A 80 -24.70 24.14 10.38
N GLY A 81 -25.35 23.95 11.53
CA GLY A 81 -26.70 24.49 11.72
C GLY A 81 -27.53 23.73 12.73
N ARG A 82 -27.28 23.97 14.02
CA ARG A 82 -28.33 23.78 15.04
C ARG A 82 -28.23 24.91 16.06
N SER A 83 -28.80 26.05 15.69
CA SER A 83 -29.18 27.13 16.60
C SER A 83 -30.07 26.54 17.69
N GLY A 84 -29.59 26.52 18.93
CA GLY A 84 -30.44 26.23 20.09
C GLY A 84 -31.41 27.39 20.36
N PRO A 85 -32.60 27.14 20.93
CA PRO A 85 -33.50 28.21 21.33
C PRO A 85 -32.90 28.98 22.52
N LEU A 86 -32.83 30.31 22.39
CA LEU A 86 -32.60 31.23 23.49
C LEU A 86 -33.91 31.32 24.26
N THR A 87 -33.98 30.70 25.44
CA THR A 87 -35.09 30.89 26.37
C THR A 87 -34.98 32.29 26.99
N ALA A 88 -36.12 32.99 27.01
CA ALA A 88 -36.29 34.38 27.44
C ALA A 88 -36.09 34.59 28.95
#